data_AF-A0A7C4LNN2-F1
#
_entry.id   AF-A0A7C4LNN2-F1
#
_cell.length_a   1.000
_cell.length_b   1.000
_cell.length_c   1.000
_cell.angle_alpha   90.00
_cell.angle_beta   90.00
_cell.angle_gamma   90.00
#
_symmetry.space_group_name_H-M   'P 1'
#
loop_
_entity.id
_entity.type
_entity.pdbx_description
1 polymer ?
#
loop_
_entity_poly.entity_id
_entity_poly.type
_entity_poly.pdbx_seq_one_letter_code
_entity_poly.pdbx_strand_id
1 'polypeptide(L)'
;MPRTECLIAALLIASACAVAWAACPFCPPSGPTRSEQIAQADLAVLARWERLIEPRGELEGADPQTVFRVVEVLRTTGRPLKAGEKITVNTLQEGKPGQLFVLLASATEGLPDWHSLFEVTLDAYQYLKQAPSLEEPAVKRLRYFLKFLEVGDTFIANDAFAEFSVARYQDVAQLAPYLSREKLRRWLADDSDSTQVRHGFYGLLLGLCGNEEDARYLAGRVLPPPASDRPRLGLDGLMAGYVLLTGERGLRELVAAKIQVPSRIDGEVSAVMGALRFLWEYVPERVPRAQVVAAMRLLLDDTRHGELAVIDLARWKDWDSLPRVIAVYGQPPFETREGKEKLVQFVLVAQKDLSATADEPRLRQARSFLQRLRREEPDVVRAAEKWLAPARGRSTPAQPPLEGNLDDQSASSPGRHP
;
A
#
# COMPACT_ATOMS: atom_id res chain seq x y z
N MET A 1 -17.76 49.43 -0.44
CA MET A 1 -17.09 48.74 -1.57
C MET A 1 -15.58 48.85 -1.36
N PRO A 2 -14.77 47.79 -1.50
CA PRO A 2 -15.08 46.37 -1.59
C PRO A 2 -14.60 45.58 -0.36
N ARG A 3 -15.45 44.66 0.12
CA ARG A 3 -15.18 43.62 1.12
C ARG A 3 -15.75 42.34 0.52
N THR A 4 -14.99 41.63 -0.32
CA THR A 4 -15.50 40.37 -0.93
C THR A 4 -14.42 39.42 -1.47
N GLU A 5 -13.13 39.59 -1.18
CA GLU A 5 -12.07 38.75 -1.79
C GLU A 5 -11.34 37.78 -0.84
N CYS A 6 -11.62 37.80 0.47
CA CYS A 6 -10.95 36.89 1.42
C CYS A 6 -11.61 35.52 1.63
N LEU A 7 -12.68 35.18 0.91
CA LEU A 7 -13.47 33.97 1.19
C LEU A 7 -13.30 32.82 0.18
N ILE A 8 -12.50 32.99 -0.88
CA ILE A 8 -12.33 31.95 -1.92
C ILE A 8 -11.01 31.16 -1.74
N ALA A 9 -10.04 31.67 -0.99
CA ALA A 9 -8.76 30.99 -0.76
C ALA A 9 -8.83 29.85 0.29
N ALA A 10 -9.93 29.71 1.03
CA ALA A 10 -10.08 28.72 2.09
C ALA A 10 -10.69 27.37 1.62
N LEU A 11 -11.16 27.27 0.37
CA LEU A 11 -11.78 26.05 -0.15
C LEU A 11 -10.87 25.18 -1.04
N LEU A 12 -9.67 25.66 -1.39
CA LEU A 12 -8.75 24.95 -2.29
C LEU A 12 -7.67 24.11 -1.58
N ILE A 13 -7.63 24.12 -0.24
CA ILE A 13 -6.58 23.46 0.54
C ILE A 13 -7.00 22.06 1.07
N ALA A 14 -8.24 21.64 0.83
CA ALA A 14 -8.68 20.27 1.13
C ALA A 14 -8.29 19.23 0.06
N SER A 15 -7.73 19.64 -1.09
CA SER A 15 -7.57 18.74 -2.25
C SER A 15 -6.13 18.34 -2.60
N ALA A 16 -5.10 18.86 -1.93
CA ALA A 16 -3.71 18.65 -2.34
C ALA A 16 -2.94 17.53 -1.61
N CYS A 17 -3.59 16.81 -0.67
CA CYS A 17 -3.04 15.61 -0.02
C CYS A 17 -3.92 14.35 -0.20
N ALA A 18 -4.82 14.36 -1.17
CA ALA A 18 -5.72 13.23 -1.43
C ALA A 18 -5.20 12.23 -2.49
N VAL A 19 -4.01 12.46 -3.08
CA VAL A 19 -3.55 11.70 -4.26
C VAL A 19 -2.63 10.50 -3.91
N ALA A 20 -2.54 10.11 -2.64
CA ALA A 20 -1.79 8.91 -2.22
C ALA A 20 -2.59 7.92 -1.35
N TRP A 21 -3.91 8.12 -1.20
CA TRP A 21 -4.77 7.30 -0.31
C TRP A 21 -5.78 6.42 -1.04
N ALA A 22 -5.62 6.27 -2.36
CA ALA A 22 -6.53 5.56 -3.23
C ALA A 22 -6.07 4.14 -3.61
N ALA A 23 -5.06 3.60 -2.93
CA ALA A 23 -4.58 2.23 -3.13
C ALA A 23 -5.29 1.23 -2.20
N CYS A 24 -5.26 -0.06 -2.54
CA CYS A 24 -5.78 -1.14 -1.70
C CYS A 24 -5.07 -1.11 -0.33
N PRO A 25 -5.81 -0.95 0.78
CA PRO A 25 -5.19 -0.71 2.10
C PRO A 25 -4.49 -1.93 2.69
N PHE A 26 -4.62 -3.10 2.05
CA PHE A 26 -4.03 -4.37 2.48
C PHE A 26 -3.00 -4.91 1.48
N CYS A 27 -2.71 -4.14 0.44
CA CYS A 27 -1.80 -4.55 -0.61
C CYS A 27 -0.42 -3.92 -0.39
N PRO A 28 0.69 -4.64 -0.67
CA PRO A 28 2.03 -4.08 -0.52
C PRO A 28 2.25 -2.89 -1.49
N PRO A 29 3.15 -1.94 -1.16
CA PRO A 29 3.49 -0.86 -2.08
C PRO A 29 3.99 -1.44 -3.40
N SER A 30 3.38 -1.02 -4.50
CA SER A 30 3.77 -1.42 -5.85
C SER A 30 4.30 -0.22 -6.61
N GLY A 31 5.30 -0.46 -7.48
CA GLY A 31 5.62 0.49 -8.55
C GLY A 31 4.45 0.62 -9.53
N PRO A 32 4.61 1.42 -10.61
CA PRO A 32 3.59 1.50 -11.65
C PRO A 32 3.30 0.11 -12.23
N THR A 33 2.02 -0.18 -12.46
CA THR A 33 1.53 -1.41 -13.10
C THR A 33 2.06 -1.54 -14.53
N ARG A 34 2.00 -2.73 -15.14
CA ARG A 34 2.43 -2.85 -16.56
C ARG A 34 1.53 -2.05 -17.49
N SER A 35 0.23 -1.94 -17.20
CA SER A 35 -0.67 -1.05 -17.96
C SER A 35 -0.22 0.41 -17.87
N GLU A 36 0.17 0.88 -16.68
CA GLU A 36 0.68 2.24 -16.50
C GLU A 36 2.01 2.48 -17.21
N GLN A 37 2.96 1.56 -17.08
CA GLN A 37 4.25 1.65 -17.76
C GLN A 37 4.08 1.69 -19.29
N ILE A 38 3.23 0.83 -19.86
CA ILE A 38 2.96 0.78 -21.30
C ILE A 38 2.24 2.05 -21.77
N ALA A 39 1.29 2.57 -20.99
CA ALA A 39 0.56 3.79 -21.35
C ALA A 39 1.42 5.05 -21.27
N GLN A 40 2.37 5.10 -20.33
CA GLN A 40 3.31 6.21 -20.16
C GLN A 40 4.44 6.20 -21.20
N ALA A 41 4.80 5.02 -21.74
CA ALA A 41 5.84 4.92 -22.76
C ALA A 41 5.44 5.61 -24.08
N ASP A 42 6.41 6.20 -24.76
CA ASP A 42 6.25 6.70 -26.12
C ASP A 42 6.28 5.55 -27.13
N LEU A 43 7.11 4.54 -26.85
CA LEU A 43 7.30 3.35 -27.67
C LEU A 43 7.17 2.11 -26.80
N ALA A 44 6.35 1.16 -27.23
CA ALA A 44 6.26 -0.17 -26.63
C ALA A 44 6.25 -1.22 -27.74
N VAL A 45 7.17 -2.18 -27.67
CA VAL A 45 7.30 -3.22 -28.70
C VAL A 45 7.47 -4.60 -28.07
N LEU A 46 6.93 -5.62 -28.74
CA LEU A 46 7.38 -6.99 -28.55
C LEU A 46 8.62 -7.18 -29.40
N ALA A 47 9.70 -7.68 -28.81
CA ALA A 47 10.93 -7.95 -29.51
C ALA A 47 11.49 -9.32 -29.11
N ARG A 48 12.21 -9.94 -30.04
CA ARG A 48 12.92 -11.19 -29.82
C ARG A 48 14.38 -10.90 -29.55
N TRP A 49 14.92 -11.48 -28.48
CA TRP A 49 16.34 -11.40 -28.16
C TRP A 49 17.16 -12.09 -29.27
N GLU A 50 18.20 -11.41 -29.79
CA GLU A 50 19.10 -11.97 -30.80
C GLU A 50 20.47 -12.32 -30.23
N ARG A 51 21.13 -11.35 -29.57
CA ARG A 51 22.47 -11.52 -28.99
C ARG A 51 22.83 -10.42 -27.99
N LEU A 52 23.71 -10.77 -27.05
CA LEU A 52 24.49 -9.83 -26.26
C LEU A 52 25.81 -9.51 -27.00
N ILE A 53 26.20 -8.24 -27.02
CA ILE A 53 27.47 -7.74 -27.53
C ILE A 53 28.26 -7.25 -26.33
N GLU A 54 29.26 -8.04 -25.95
CA GLU A 54 30.25 -7.63 -24.96
C GLU A 54 31.28 -6.71 -25.62
N PRO A 55 31.64 -5.58 -24.98
CA PRO A 55 32.74 -4.76 -25.44
C PRO A 55 34.06 -5.54 -25.37
N ARG A 56 34.88 -5.47 -26.42
CA ARG A 56 36.19 -6.14 -26.50
C ARG A 56 37.20 -5.23 -27.20
N GLY A 57 38.49 -5.42 -26.89
CA GLY A 57 39.58 -4.67 -27.53
C GLY A 57 39.56 -3.19 -27.16
N GLU A 58 39.58 -2.30 -28.14
CA GLU A 58 39.59 -0.84 -27.89
C GLU A 58 38.31 -0.30 -27.22
N LEU A 59 37.24 -1.09 -27.16
CA LEU A 59 35.98 -0.77 -26.48
C LEU A 59 35.87 -1.39 -25.08
N GLU A 60 36.93 -2.05 -24.60
CA GLU A 60 36.98 -2.66 -23.27
C GLU A 60 36.74 -1.60 -22.18
N GLY A 61 35.66 -1.77 -21.41
CA GLY A 61 35.18 -0.80 -20.42
C GLY A 61 33.95 0.02 -20.83
N ALA A 62 33.46 -0.09 -22.07
CA ALA A 62 32.17 0.47 -22.48
C ALA A 62 30.98 -0.35 -21.93
N ASP A 63 29.77 0.20 -22.01
CA ASP A 63 28.57 -0.54 -21.62
C ASP A 63 28.26 -1.66 -22.62
N PRO A 64 27.92 -2.88 -22.15
CA PRO A 64 27.47 -3.96 -23.01
C PRO A 64 26.17 -3.60 -23.72
N GLN A 65 26.02 -4.10 -24.95
CA GLN A 65 24.85 -3.83 -25.78
C GLN A 65 24.05 -5.10 -26.01
N THR A 66 22.72 -5.01 -25.92
CA THR A 66 21.84 -6.12 -26.29
C THR A 66 21.09 -5.80 -27.57
N VAL A 67 21.06 -6.78 -28.49
CA VAL A 67 20.35 -6.65 -29.77
C VAL A 67 19.06 -7.44 -29.73
N PHE A 68 17.98 -6.75 -30.05
CA PHE A 68 16.65 -7.31 -30.22
C PHE A 68 16.15 -7.10 -31.65
N ARG A 69 15.20 -7.93 -32.06
CA ARG A 69 14.44 -7.74 -33.30
C ARG A 69 12.97 -7.53 -32.98
N VAL A 70 12.40 -6.43 -33.48
CA VAL A 70 10.98 -6.13 -33.33
C VAL A 70 10.15 -7.25 -33.96
N VAL A 71 9.24 -7.81 -33.17
CA VAL A 71 8.23 -8.76 -33.63
C VAL A 71 6.94 -8.02 -33.92
N GLU A 72 6.50 -7.17 -32.99
CA GLU A 72 5.26 -6.41 -33.09
C GLU A 72 5.39 -5.06 -32.36
N VAL A 73 4.71 -4.03 -32.85
CA VAL A 73 4.64 -2.72 -32.20
C VAL A 73 3.31 -2.59 -31.46
N LEU A 74 3.36 -2.40 -30.14
CA LEU A 74 2.18 -2.18 -29.30
C LEU A 74 1.78 -0.70 -29.30
N ARG A 75 2.77 0.18 -29.23
CA ARG A 75 2.58 1.63 -29.12
C ARG A 75 3.74 2.36 -29.79
N THR A 76 3.43 3.46 -30.47
CA THR A 76 4.43 4.37 -31.00
C THR A 76 3.86 5.78 -31.11
N THR A 77 4.59 6.74 -30.54
CA THR A 77 4.41 8.18 -30.77
C THR A 77 5.59 8.69 -31.60
N GLY A 78 5.31 9.45 -32.67
CA GLY A 78 6.37 9.96 -33.55
C GLY A 78 6.85 8.96 -34.61
N ARG A 79 8.11 8.52 -34.53
CA ARG A 79 8.75 7.71 -35.60
C ARG A 79 8.15 6.30 -35.63
N PRO A 80 7.57 5.85 -36.77
CA PRO A 80 7.03 4.51 -36.87
C PRO A 80 8.16 3.47 -36.85
N LEU A 81 8.14 2.60 -35.83
CA LEU A 81 8.91 1.36 -35.81
C LEU A 81 8.22 0.29 -36.66
N LYS A 82 8.98 -0.61 -37.27
CA LYS A 82 8.44 -1.70 -38.08
C LYS A 82 8.86 -3.07 -37.55
N ALA A 83 7.98 -4.05 -37.72
CA ALA A 83 8.34 -5.45 -37.49
C ALA A 83 9.58 -5.82 -38.32
N GLY A 84 10.50 -6.57 -37.71
CA GLY A 84 11.78 -6.97 -38.29
C GLY A 84 12.93 -5.99 -38.09
N GLU A 85 12.67 -4.74 -37.66
CA GLU A 85 13.70 -3.74 -37.33
C GLU A 85 14.55 -4.22 -36.14
N LYS A 86 15.85 -3.87 -36.17
CA LYS A 86 16.78 -4.17 -35.09
C LYS A 86 16.80 -3.03 -34.09
N ILE A 87 16.72 -3.37 -32.81
CA ILE A 87 16.88 -2.45 -31.70
C ILE A 87 18.16 -2.85 -30.96
N THR A 88 19.06 -1.90 -30.77
CA THR A 88 20.23 -2.07 -29.92
C THR A 88 20.03 -1.21 -28.68
N VAL A 89 20.09 -1.83 -27.51
CA VAL A 89 20.03 -1.13 -26.21
C VAL A 89 21.40 -1.18 -25.54
N ASN A 90 21.78 -0.12 -24.84
CA ASN A 90 23.02 -0.05 -24.07
C ASN A 90 22.79 -0.59 -22.66
N THR A 91 22.41 -1.85 -22.58
CA THR A 91 22.14 -2.54 -21.31
C THR A 91 22.49 -4.00 -21.47
N LEU A 92 23.15 -4.58 -20.47
CA LEU A 92 23.34 -6.01 -20.37
C LEU A 92 21.98 -6.66 -20.10
N GLN A 93 21.48 -7.41 -21.07
CA GLN A 93 20.30 -8.24 -20.91
C GLN A 93 20.64 -9.64 -21.38
N GLU A 94 20.81 -10.55 -20.43
CA GLU A 94 21.00 -11.97 -20.74
C GLU A 94 19.74 -12.53 -21.38
N GLY A 95 19.96 -13.51 -22.27
CA GLY A 95 18.87 -14.16 -22.98
C GLY A 95 19.37 -15.25 -23.93
N LYS A 96 18.41 -15.95 -24.52
CA LYS A 96 18.59 -16.99 -25.53
C LYS A 96 17.95 -16.53 -26.83
N PRO A 97 18.55 -16.84 -28.00
CA PRO A 97 17.93 -16.53 -29.28
C PRO A 97 16.54 -17.14 -29.34
N GLY A 98 15.51 -16.32 -29.56
CA GLY A 98 14.12 -16.79 -29.51
C GLY A 98 13.27 -16.20 -28.39
N GLN A 99 13.88 -15.86 -27.25
CA GLN A 99 13.13 -15.33 -26.11
C GLN A 99 12.49 -13.99 -26.45
N LEU A 100 11.27 -13.81 -25.92
CA LEU A 100 10.47 -12.62 -26.17
C LEU A 100 10.59 -11.65 -24.99
N PHE A 101 10.65 -10.38 -25.33
CA PHE A 101 10.74 -9.27 -24.39
C PHE A 101 9.76 -8.19 -24.82
N VAL A 102 9.13 -7.54 -23.84
CA VAL A 102 8.51 -6.24 -24.08
C VAL A 102 9.55 -5.17 -23.75
N LEU A 103 9.77 -4.27 -24.70
CA LEU A 103 10.68 -3.14 -24.57
C LEU A 103 9.88 -1.85 -24.52
N LEU A 104 10.15 -1.01 -23.53
CA LEU A 104 9.54 0.31 -23.36
C LEU A 104 10.59 1.40 -23.50
N ALA A 105 10.23 2.48 -24.19
CA ALA A 105 11.07 3.65 -24.34
C ALA A 105 10.28 4.96 -24.25
N SER A 106 10.97 5.99 -23.78
CA SER A 106 10.58 7.40 -23.93
C SER A 106 11.23 7.97 -25.20
N ALA A 107 10.62 9.01 -25.78
CA ALA A 107 11.18 9.69 -26.95
C ALA A 107 11.92 10.97 -26.51
N THR A 108 13.25 10.94 -26.57
CA THR A 108 14.11 12.11 -26.29
C THR A 108 14.70 12.60 -27.60
N GLU A 109 14.40 13.85 -27.98
CA GLU A 109 14.85 14.45 -29.26
C GLU A 109 14.51 13.61 -30.51
N GLY A 110 13.43 12.83 -30.45
CA GLY A 110 12.99 11.95 -31.54
C GLY A 110 13.73 10.61 -31.61
N LEU A 111 14.61 10.32 -30.67
CA LEU A 111 15.29 9.03 -30.52
C LEU A 111 14.70 8.23 -29.35
N PRO A 112 14.52 6.90 -29.50
CA PRO A 112 14.09 6.04 -28.40
C PRO A 112 15.16 5.95 -27.30
N ASP A 113 14.77 6.25 -26.07
CA ASP A 113 15.53 5.97 -24.85
C ASP A 113 14.89 4.77 -24.12
N TRP A 114 15.48 3.58 -24.30
CA TRP A 114 14.95 2.32 -23.80
C TRP A 114 15.26 2.16 -22.31
N HIS A 115 14.23 2.16 -21.46
CA HIS A 115 14.39 2.17 -20.00
C HIS A 115 13.79 0.94 -19.31
N SER A 116 13.00 0.11 -20.00
CA SER A 116 12.42 -1.09 -19.39
C SER A 116 12.36 -2.25 -20.37
N LEU A 117 12.95 -3.36 -19.94
CA LEU A 117 13.06 -4.60 -20.67
C LEU A 117 12.60 -5.71 -19.73
N PHE A 118 11.55 -6.42 -20.09
CA PHE A 118 11.11 -7.57 -19.30
C PHE A 118 10.75 -8.74 -20.20
N GLU A 119 11.25 -9.91 -19.83
CA GLU A 119 10.96 -11.17 -20.50
C GLU A 119 9.46 -11.47 -20.38
N VAL A 120 8.87 -11.96 -21.47
CA VAL A 120 7.48 -12.39 -21.52
C VAL A 120 7.37 -13.72 -22.24
N THR A 121 6.43 -14.55 -21.81
CA THR A 121 5.91 -15.65 -22.62
C THR A 121 4.99 -15.09 -23.71
N LEU A 122 4.62 -15.91 -24.70
CA LEU A 122 3.61 -15.51 -25.68
C LEU A 122 2.25 -15.23 -25.00
N ASP A 123 1.89 -16.02 -23.99
CA ASP A 123 0.65 -15.85 -23.23
C ASP A 123 0.68 -14.54 -22.42
N ALA A 124 1.80 -14.23 -21.76
CA ALA A 124 1.99 -12.97 -21.05
C ALA A 124 1.91 -11.77 -22.00
N TYR A 125 2.49 -11.87 -23.19
CA TYR A 125 2.33 -10.84 -24.21
C TYR A 125 0.87 -10.64 -24.65
N GLN A 126 0.15 -11.73 -24.93
CA GLN A 126 -1.27 -11.65 -25.29
C GLN A 126 -2.11 -11.05 -24.17
N TYR A 127 -1.81 -11.40 -22.92
CA TYR A 127 -2.43 -10.82 -21.74
C TYR A 127 -2.21 -9.29 -21.67
N LEU A 128 -0.99 -8.80 -21.88
CA LEU A 128 -0.70 -7.36 -21.89
C LEU A 128 -1.42 -6.66 -23.04
N LYS A 129 -1.41 -7.26 -24.23
CA LYS A 129 -2.05 -6.71 -25.43
C LYS A 129 -3.58 -6.64 -25.32
N GLN A 130 -4.18 -7.59 -24.61
CA GLN A 130 -5.64 -7.65 -24.38
C GLN A 130 -6.09 -6.85 -23.14
N ALA A 131 -5.15 -6.33 -22.34
CA ALA A 131 -5.47 -5.53 -21.17
C ALA A 131 -6.25 -4.26 -21.59
N PRO A 132 -7.35 -3.93 -20.90
CA PRO A 132 -8.12 -2.74 -21.25
C PRO A 132 -7.32 -1.45 -20.99
N SER A 133 -7.50 -0.45 -21.86
CA SER A 133 -6.88 0.88 -21.75
C SER A 133 -7.11 1.53 -20.37
N LEU A 134 -6.18 2.37 -19.92
CA LEU A 134 -6.34 3.16 -18.69
C LEU A 134 -7.53 4.13 -18.72
N GLU A 135 -7.99 4.50 -19.91
CA GLU A 135 -9.16 5.36 -20.10
C GLU A 135 -10.48 4.63 -19.80
N GLU A 136 -10.46 3.30 -19.78
CA GLU A 136 -11.64 2.49 -19.46
C GLU A 136 -11.96 2.55 -17.96
N PRO A 137 -13.26 2.44 -17.57
CA PRO A 137 -13.64 2.46 -16.17
C PRO A 137 -12.87 1.44 -15.34
N ALA A 138 -12.39 1.84 -14.15
CA ALA A 138 -11.58 1.00 -13.26
C ALA A 138 -12.22 -0.38 -13.02
N VAL A 139 -13.52 -0.44 -12.73
CA VAL A 139 -14.24 -1.72 -12.53
C VAL A 139 -14.17 -2.63 -13.76
N LYS A 140 -14.25 -2.08 -14.98
CA LYS A 140 -14.13 -2.85 -16.23
C LYS A 140 -12.71 -3.41 -16.37
N ARG A 141 -11.69 -2.60 -16.05
CA ARG A 141 -10.28 -3.02 -16.03
C ARG A 141 -10.06 -4.14 -15.01
N LEU A 142 -10.49 -3.95 -13.77
CA LEU A 142 -10.31 -4.94 -12.71
C LEU A 142 -11.04 -6.26 -12.98
N ARG A 143 -12.19 -6.26 -13.68
CA ARG A 143 -12.85 -7.50 -14.14
C ARG A 143 -12.01 -8.31 -15.12
N TYR A 144 -11.15 -7.66 -15.89
CA TYR A 144 -10.19 -8.35 -16.74
C TYR A 144 -9.12 -9.01 -15.87
N PHE A 145 -8.44 -8.23 -15.01
CA PHE A 145 -7.35 -8.71 -14.16
C PHE A 145 -7.77 -9.78 -13.14
N LEU A 146 -9.01 -9.74 -12.65
CA LEU A 146 -9.58 -10.75 -11.74
C LEU A 146 -9.45 -12.19 -12.27
N LYS A 147 -9.47 -12.37 -13.60
CA LYS A 147 -9.36 -13.69 -14.24
C LYS A 147 -7.97 -14.30 -14.10
N PHE A 148 -6.97 -13.47 -13.81
CA PHE A 148 -5.57 -13.82 -13.93
C PHE A 148 -4.81 -13.86 -12.60
N LEU A 149 -5.48 -13.56 -11.48
CA LEU A 149 -4.81 -13.48 -10.17
C LEU A 149 -4.00 -14.74 -9.82
N GLU A 150 -4.47 -15.94 -10.12
CA GLU A 150 -3.79 -17.19 -9.76
C GLU A 150 -3.58 -18.11 -10.97
N VAL A 151 -3.18 -17.54 -12.10
CA VAL A 151 -2.72 -18.34 -13.25
C VAL A 151 -1.26 -18.79 -13.05
N GLY A 152 -0.86 -19.88 -13.70
CA GLY A 152 0.47 -20.47 -13.51
C GLY A 152 1.63 -19.62 -14.04
N ASP A 153 1.37 -18.70 -14.96
CA ASP A 153 2.37 -17.72 -15.39
C ASP A 153 2.50 -16.62 -14.33
N THR A 154 3.63 -16.61 -13.62
CA THR A 154 3.88 -15.72 -12.49
C THR A 154 3.97 -14.24 -12.91
N PHE A 155 4.41 -13.95 -14.14
CA PHE A 155 4.41 -12.59 -14.66
C PHE A 155 2.98 -12.06 -14.74
N ILE A 156 2.07 -12.85 -15.33
CA ILE A 156 0.67 -12.49 -15.48
C ILE A 156 0.00 -12.36 -14.10
N ALA A 157 0.19 -13.34 -13.22
CA ALA A 157 -0.42 -13.33 -11.89
C ALA A 157 0.02 -12.13 -11.05
N ASN A 158 1.31 -11.80 -11.08
CA ASN A 158 1.85 -10.66 -10.34
C ASN A 158 1.39 -9.31 -10.89
N ASP A 159 1.35 -9.15 -12.22
CA ASP A 159 0.82 -7.93 -12.82
C ASP A 159 -0.68 -7.75 -12.54
N ALA A 160 -1.47 -8.82 -12.69
CA ALA A 160 -2.88 -8.80 -12.35
C ALA A 160 -3.11 -8.39 -10.89
N PHE A 161 -2.30 -8.89 -9.96
CA PHE A 161 -2.36 -8.48 -8.56
C PHE A 161 -1.92 -7.02 -8.36
N ALA A 162 -0.90 -6.53 -9.07
CA ALA A 162 -0.46 -5.14 -9.01
C ALA A 162 -1.55 -4.15 -9.44
N GLU A 163 -2.40 -4.54 -10.39
CA GLU A 163 -3.56 -3.72 -10.79
C GLU A 163 -4.59 -3.56 -9.66
N PHE A 164 -4.69 -4.55 -8.76
CA PHE A 164 -5.50 -4.45 -7.55
C PHE A 164 -4.80 -3.68 -6.43
N SER A 165 -3.47 -3.75 -6.31
CA SER A 165 -2.76 -3.07 -5.24
C SER A 165 -2.88 -1.55 -5.32
N VAL A 166 -2.95 -1.00 -6.52
CA VAL A 166 -3.14 0.44 -6.75
C VAL A 166 -4.61 0.86 -6.88
N ALA A 167 -5.54 -0.10 -6.86
CA ALA A 167 -6.96 0.18 -7.06
C ALA A 167 -7.64 0.77 -5.82
N ARG A 168 -8.60 1.66 -6.07
CA ARG A 168 -9.47 2.22 -5.02
C ARG A 168 -10.38 1.15 -4.46
N TYR A 169 -10.57 1.15 -3.14
CA TYR A 169 -11.50 0.23 -2.48
C TYR A 169 -12.90 0.28 -3.11
N GLN A 170 -13.43 1.47 -3.43
CA GLN A 170 -14.78 1.60 -4.00
C GLN A 170 -14.92 0.89 -5.36
N ASP A 171 -13.85 0.84 -6.15
CA ASP A 171 -13.85 0.14 -7.44
C ASP A 171 -13.74 -1.39 -7.22
N VAL A 172 -12.91 -1.82 -6.26
CA VAL A 172 -12.79 -3.23 -5.87
C VAL A 172 -14.10 -3.77 -5.28
N ALA A 173 -14.77 -3.00 -4.42
CA ALA A 173 -16.03 -3.37 -3.79
C ALA A 173 -17.15 -3.65 -4.81
N GLN A 174 -17.19 -2.89 -5.92
CA GLN A 174 -18.12 -3.10 -7.02
C GLN A 174 -17.92 -4.44 -7.76
N LEU A 175 -16.80 -5.13 -7.53
CA LEU A 175 -16.54 -6.43 -8.12
C LEU A 175 -17.26 -7.57 -7.40
N ALA A 176 -17.85 -7.34 -6.22
CA ALA A 176 -18.50 -8.38 -5.42
C ALA A 176 -19.40 -9.35 -6.21
N PRO A 177 -20.24 -8.89 -7.18
CA PRO A 177 -21.08 -9.79 -7.99
C PRO A 177 -20.31 -10.73 -8.93
N TYR A 178 -19.05 -10.44 -9.22
CA TYR A 178 -18.19 -11.20 -10.13
C TYR A 178 -17.20 -12.11 -9.39
N LEU A 179 -17.13 -12.02 -8.07
CA LEU A 179 -16.24 -12.82 -7.24
C LEU A 179 -16.79 -14.24 -7.05
N SER A 180 -15.88 -15.23 -7.03
CA SER A 180 -16.22 -16.61 -6.72
C SER A 180 -15.79 -16.95 -5.31
N ARG A 181 -16.75 -17.17 -4.42
CA ARG A 181 -16.53 -17.65 -3.05
C ARG A 181 -15.67 -18.91 -3.02
N GLU A 182 -15.98 -19.87 -3.90
CA GLU A 182 -15.26 -21.14 -3.99
C GLU A 182 -13.79 -20.94 -4.37
N LYS A 183 -13.49 -20.11 -5.38
CA LYS A 183 -12.10 -19.81 -5.77
C LYS A 183 -11.34 -19.13 -4.64
N LEU A 184 -11.94 -18.13 -4.01
CA LEU A 184 -11.33 -17.40 -2.89
C LEU A 184 -11.02 -18.33 -1.71
N ARG A 185 -11.94 -19.25 -1.36
CA ARG A 185 -11.69 -20.27 -0.33
C ARG A 185 -10.55 -21.21 -0.71
N ARG A 186 -10.45 -21.60 -1.99
CA ARG A 186 -9.34 -22.43 -2.47
C ARG A 186 -7.99 -21.69 -2.37
N TRP A 187 -7.93 -20.43 -2.80
CA TRP A 187 -6.71 -19.62 -2.70
C TRP A 187 -6.30 -19.33 -1.26
N LEU A 188 -7.26 -19.10 -0.36
CA LEU A 188 -6.99 -18.92 1.07
C LEU A 188 -6.57 -20.19 1.80
N ALA A 189 -6.84 -21.37 1.23
CA ALA A 189 -6.38 -22.65 1.75
C ALA A 189 -4.99 -23.05 1.20
N ASP A 190 -4.48 -22.34 0.20
CA ASP A 190 -3.15 -22.56 -0.35
C ASP A 190 -2.12 -21.75 0.45
N ASP A 191 -1.28 -22.47 1.20
CA ASP A 191 -0.25 -21.88 2.06
C ASP A 191 1.13 -21.78 1.37
N SER A 192 1.18 -21.84 0.03
CA SER A 192 2.41 -21.51 -0.73
C SER A 192 2.80 -20.04 -0.55
N ASP A 193 4.10 -19.76 -0.52
CA ASP A 193 4.61 -18.40 -0.30
C ASP A 193 4.07 -17.39 -1.33
N SER A 194 3.95 -17.80 -2.59
CA SER A 194 3.43 -16.97 -3.69
C SER A 194 1.96 -16.55 -3.49
N THR A 195 1.16 -17.40 -2.85
CA THR A 195 -0.26 -17.14 -2.60
C THR A 195 -0.47 -16.46 -1.25
N GLN A 196 0.33 -16.83 -0.25
CA GLN A 196 0.22 -16.33 1.12
C GLN A 196 0.39 -14.81 1.21
N VAL A 197 1.27 -14.22 0.38
CA VAL A 197 1.44 -12.77 0.29
C VAL A 197 0.16 -12.02 -0.16
N ARG A 198 -0.82 -12.72 -0.73
CA ARG A 198 -2.10 -12.18 -1.20
C ARG A 198 -3.29 -12.53 -0.30
N HIS A 199 -3.07 -13.30 0.77
CA HIS A 199 -4.16 -13.77 1.64
C HIS A 199 -4.97 -12.64 2.27
N GLY A 200 -4.35 -11.50 2.62
CA GLY A 200 -5.08 -10.34 3.12
C GLY A 200 -6.07 -9.79 2.10
N PHE A 201 -5.62 -9.65 0.86
CA PHE A 201 -6.48 -9.24 -0.24
C PHE A 201 -7.61 -10.25 -0.52
N TYR A 202 -7.31 -11.56 -0.53
CA TYR A 202 -8.35 -12.59 -0.72
C TYR A 202 -9.33 -12.67 0.45
N GLY A 203 -8.86 -12.41 1.67
CA GLY A 203 -9.70 -12.24 2.85
C GLY A 203 -10.70 -11.11 2.69
N LEU A 204 -10.23 -9.95 2.24
CA LEU A 204 -11.08 -8.80 1.92
C LEU A 204 -12.11 -9.15 0.83
N LEU A 205 -11.67 -9.74 -0.29
CA LEU A 205 -12.55 -10.13 -1.39
C LEU A 205 -13.63 -11.12 -0.92
N LEU A 206 -13.26 -12.10 -0.09
CA LEU A 206 -14.23 -13.04 0.47
C LEU A 206 -15.21 -12.32 1.41
N GLY A 207 -14.77 -11.29 2.13
CA GLY A 207 -15.65 -10.43 2.93
C GLY A 207 -16.68 -9.64 2.12
N LEU A 208 -16.36 -9.32 0.85
CA LEU A 208 -17.24 -8.57 -0.05
C LEU A 208 -18.35 -9.44 -0.67
N CYS A 209 -18.07 -10.71 -0.97
CA CYS A 209 -19.03 -11.60 -1.65
C CYS A 209 -19.49 -12.82 -0.83
N GLY A 210 -18.95 -12.99 0.37
CA GLY A 210 -19.16 -14.18 1.19
C GLY A 210 -20.49 -14.22 1.93
N ASN A 211 -20.69 -15.30 2.67
CA ASN A 211 -21.86 -15.50 3.54
C ASN A 211 -21.44 -15.99 4.94
N GLU A 212 -22.39 -16.49 5.73
CA GLU A 212 -22.13 -16.99 7.09
C GLU A 212 -21.17 -18.20 7.16
N GLU A 213 -21.08 -19.04 6.11
CA GLU A 213 -20.08 -20.12 6.05
C GLU A 213 -18.67 -19.58 5.86
N ASP A 214 -18.54 -18.47 5.15
CA ASP A 214 -17.27 -17.80 4.92
C ASP A 214 -16.87 -16.97 6.14
N ALA A 215 -17.85 -16.39 6.85
CA ALA A 215 -17.64 -15.77 8.14
C ALA A 215 -17.07 -16.78 9.15
N ARG A 216 -17.64 -17.99 9.23
CA ARG A 216 -17.12 -19.09 10.07
C ARG A 216 -15.73 -19.54 9.65
N TYR A 217 -15.47 -19.62 8.34
CA TYR A 217 -14.15 -19.96 7.81
C TYR A 217 -13.10 -18.91 8.21
N LEU A 218 -13.37 -17.62 7.97
CA LEU A 218 -12.47 -16.53 8.32
C LEU A 218 -12.28 -16.44 9.84
N ALA A 219 -13.34 -16.63 10.63
CA ALA A 219 -13.25 -16.70 12.10
C ALA A 219 -12.23 -17.77 12.55
N GLY A 220 -12.29 -18.97 11.98
CA GLY A 220 -11.35 -20.05 12.26
C GLY A 220 -9.90 -19.75 11.83
N ARG A 221 -9.69 -18.84 10.86
CA ARG A 221 -8.36 -18.39 10.45
C ARG A 221 -7.84 -17.24 11.30
N VAL A 222 -8.70 -16.32 11.76
CA VAL A 222 -8.24 -15.08 12.42
C VAL A 222 -8.31 -15.12 13.94
N LEU A 223 -9.33 -15.73 14.54
CA LEU A 223 -9.58 -15.66 15.98
C LEU A 223 -8.64 -16.54 16.81
N PRO A 224 -8.37 -17.82 16.45
CA PRO A 224 -7.47 -18.66 17.22
C PRO A 224 -6.06 -18.06 17.35
N PRO A 225 -5.31 -18.43 18.41
CA PRO A 225 -3.87 -18.18 18.45
C PRO A 225 -3.19 -18.91 17.28
N PRO A 226 -2.04 -18.42 16.79
CA PRO A 226 -1.32 -19.09 15.72
C PRO A 226 -0.91 -20.50 16.15
N ALA A 227 -1.10 -21.47 15.25
CA ALA A 227 -0.78 -22.88 15.50
C ALA A 227 0.74 -23.17 15.41
N SER A 228 1.51 -22.23 14.85
CA SER A 228 2.96 -22.30 14.66
C SER A 228 3.61 -20.97 15.01
N ASP A 229 4.94 -20.97 15.13
CA ASP A 229 5.78 -19.78 15.24
C ASP A 229 5.85 -18.94 13.94
N ARG A 230 5.42 -19.50 12.81
CA ARG A 230 5.40 -18.79 11.53
C ARG A 230 4.48 -17.55 11.56
N PRO A 231 4.96 -16.39 11.08
CA PRO A 231 4.13 -15.20 10.92
C PRO A 231 2.93 -15.45 9.99
N ARG A 232 1.76 -14.91 10.36
CA ARG A 232 0.56 -14.93 9.52
C ARG A 232 0.53 -13.67 8.65
N LEU A 233 0.82 -13.81 7.36
CA LEU A 233 0.79 -12.67 6.41
C LEU A 233 -0.65 -12.28 6.06
N GLY A 234 -0.89 -10.99 5.81
CA GLY A 234 -2.19 -10.46 5.38
C GLY A 234 -3.33 -10.62 6.40
N LEU A 235 -3.00 -10.74 7.69
CA LEU A 235 -3.99 -11.00 8.73
C LEU A 235 -5.02 -9.86 8.88
N ASP A 236 -4.61 -8.62 8.61
CA ASP A 236 -5.45 -7.42 8.62
C ASP A 236 -6.59 -7.51 7.59
N GLY A 237 -6.28 -7.88 6.35
CA GLY A 237 -7.28 -8.04 5.29
C GLY A 237 -8.24 -9.21 5.56
N LEU A 238 -7.74 -10.30 6.16
CA LEU A 238 -8.58 -11.41 6.63
C LEU A 238 -9.53 -10.97 7.75
N MET A 239 -9.03 -10.19 8.72
CA MET A 239 -9.83 -9.64 9.82
C MET A 239 -10.88 -8.66 9.30
N ALA A 240 -10.51 -7.78 8.37
CA ALA A 240 -11.45 -6.87 7.72
C ALA A 240 -12.54 -7.64 6.97
N GLY A 241 -12.17 -8.68 6.21
CA GLY A 241 -13.12 -9.55 5.52
C GLY A 241 -14.10 -10.25 6.47
N TYR A 242 -13.59 -10.75 7.60
CA TYR A 242 -14.43 -11.36 8.64
C TYR A 242 -15.43 -10.35 9.23
N VAL A 243 -14.99 -9.14 9.54
CA VAL A 243 -15.87 -8.08 10.08
C VAL A 243 -16.87 -7.58 9.03
N LEU A 244 -16.52 -7.52 7.74
CA LEU A 244 -17.46 -7.19 6.67
C LEU A 244 -18.66 -8.15 6.64
N LEU A 245 -18.44 -9.44 6.89
CA LEU A 245 -19.51 -10.44 6.90
C LEU A 245 -20.35 -10.44 8.18
N THR A 246 -19.79 -9.97 9.30
CA THR A 246 -20.38 -10.16 10.64
C THR A 246 -20.76 -8.86 11.35
N GLY A 247 -20.33 -7.71 10.83
CA GLY A 247 -20.58 -6.39 11.38
C GLY A 247 -20.02 -6.21 12.79
N GLU A 248 -20.75 -5.46 13.62
CA GLU A 248 -20.35 -5.16 15.00
C GLU A 248 -20.05 -6.40 15.86
N ARG A 249 -20.74 -7.52 15.60
CA ARG A 249 -20.49 -8.76 16.33
C ARG A 249 -19.07 -9.24 16.10
N GLY A 250 -18.61 -9.32 14.85
CA GLY A 250 -17.26 -9.76 14.55
C GLY A 250 -16.19 -8.81 15.05
N LEU A 251 -16.45 -7.49 15.04
CA LEU A 251 -15.53 -6.54 15.65
C LEU A 251 -15.33 -6.84 17.14
N ARG A 252 -16.42 -7.10 17.88
CA ARG A 252 -16.32 -7.45 19.31
C ARG A 252 -15.55 -8.75 19.53
N GLU A 253 -15.84 -9.79 18.75
CA GLU A 253 -15.14 -11.08 18.82
C GLU A 253 -13.64 -10.92 18.53
N LEU A 254 -13.30 -10.12 17.51
CA LEU A 254 -11.92 -9.84 17.12
C LEU A 254 -11.15 -9.09 18.23
N VAL A 255 -11.73 -8.03 18.78
CA VAL A 255 -11.14 -7.25 19.88
C VAL A 255 -10.93 -8.13 21.11
N ALA A 256 -11.92 -8.95 21.47
CA ALA A 256 -11.81 -9.87 22.59
C ALA A 256 -10.67 -10.89 22.41
N ALA A 257 -10.52 -11.45 21.20
CA ALA A 257 -9.53 -12.47 20.90
C ALA A 257 -8.09 -11.93 20.75
N LYS A 258 -7.92 -10.66 20.37
CA LYS A 258 -6.62 -10.11 19.93
C LYS A 258 -6.10 -8.94 20.76
N ILE A 259 -6.98 -8.15 21.36
CA ILE A 259 -6.61 -6.97 22.16
C ILE A 259 -6.84 -7.21 23.65
N GLN A 260 -7.90 -7.91 24.04
CA GLN A 260 -8.25 -8.06 25.46
C GLN A 260 -7.69 -9.34 26.10
N VAL A 261 -6.68 -9.95 25.48
CA VAL A 261 -5.99 -11.14 26.01
C VAL A 261 -4.69 -10.76 26.74
N PRO A 262 -4.27 -11.49 27.79
CA PRO A 262 -3.02 -11.20 28.48
C PRO A 262 -1.76 -11.39 27.60
N SER A 263 -1.76 -12.43 26.76
CA SER A 263 -0.62 -12.81 25.92
C SER A 263 -0.81 -12.33 24.48
N ARG A 264 -0.77 -11.01 24.27
CA ARG A 264 -0.92 -10.41 22.93
C ARG A 264 0.29 -10.65 22.05
N ILE A 265 0.04 -10.85 20.77
CA ILE A 265 1.06 -10.94 19.72
C ILE A 265 1.04 -9.63 18.94
N ASP A 266 2.17 -8.91 18.92
CA ASP A 266 2.26 -7.58 18.32
C ASP A 266 1.85 -7.51 16.86
N GLY A 267 2.36 -8.44 16.05
CA GLY A 267 1.99 -8.48 14.63
C GLY A 267 0.48 -8.59 14.45
N GLU A 268 -0.21 -9.28 15.36
CA GLU A 268 -1.68 -9.42 15.30
C GLU A 268 -2.40 -8.18 15.81
N VAL A 269 -1.89 -7.51 16.84
CA VAL A 269 -2.44 -6.23 17.30
C VAL A 269 -2.28 -5.16 16.21
N SER A 270 -1.11 -5.11 15.57
CA SER A 270 -0.86 -4.24 14.42
C SER A 270 -1.80 -4.55 13.25
N ALA A 271 -2.07 -5.83 12.99
CA ALA A 271 -3.06 -6.24 11.99
C ALA A 271 -4.49 -5.81 12.35
N VAL A 272 -4.89 -5.92 13.63
CA VAL A 272 -6.18 -5.40 14.10
C VAL A 272 -6.25 -3.89 13.89
N MET A 273 -5.20 -3.12 14.22
CA MET A 273 -5.16 -1.68 13.96
C MET A 273 -5.34 -1.36 12.47
N GLY A 274 -4.70 -2.12 11.58
CA GLY A 274 -4.90 -2.02 10.12
C GLY A 274 -6.36 -2.24 9.72
N ALA A 275 -6.98 -3.30 10.23
CA ALA A 275 -8.40 -3.58 10.00
C ALA A 275 -9.31 -2.46 10.56
N LEU A 276 -9.03 -1.91 11.75
CA LEU A 276 -9.79 -0.78 12.31
C LEU A 276 -9.71 0.47 11.42
N ARG A 277 -8.53 0.80 10.90
CA ARG A 277 -8.37 1.94 9.96
C ARG A 277 -9.23 1.76 8.71
N PHE A 278 -9.21 0.56 8.13
CA PHE A 278 -10.06 0.22 7.00
C PHE A 278 -11.56 0.37 7.32
N LEU A 279 -12.01 -0.19 8.46
CA LEU A 279 -13.40 -0.14 8.88
C LEU A 279 -13.88 1.30 9.13
N TRP A 280 -13.05 2.12 9.77
CA TRP A 280 -13.35 3.54 10.02
C TRP A 280 -13.57 4.33 8.72
N GLU A 281 -12.70 4.10 7.74
CA GLU A 281 -12.67 4.84 6.48
C GLU A 281 -13.83 4.39 5.57
N TYR A 282 -13.97 3.08 5.38
CA TYR A 282 -14.73 2.53 4.25
C TYR A 282 -16.03 1.80 4.61
N VAL A 283 -16.23 1.43 5.88
CA VAL A 283 -17.35 0.55 6.27
C VAL A 283 -18.22 1.10 7.42
N PRO A 284 -18.55 2.41 7.46
CA PRO A 284 -19.36 2.97 8.55
C PRO A 284 -20.79 2.42 8.61
N GLU A 285 -21.29 1.84 7.52
CA GLU A 285 -22.64 1.28 7.41
C GLU A 285 -22.81 -0.09 8.05
N ARG A 286 -21.72 -0.84 8.23
CA ARG A 286 -21.74 -2.16 8.91
C ARG A 286 -21.21 -2.11 10.34
N VAL A 287 -20.30 -1.17 10.60
CA VAL A 287 -19.68 -0.97 11.89
C VAL A 287 -19.66 0.52 12.19
N PRO A 288 -20.45 1.00 13.16
CA PRO A 288 -20.43 2.40 13.55
C PRO A 288 -19.02 2.84 13.94
N ARG A 289 -18.61 3.99 13.43
CA ARG A 289 -17.33 4.64 13.73
C ARG A 289 -17.02 4.67 15.23
N ALA A 290 -18.01 4.94 16.07
CA ALA A 290 -17.87 4.92 17.53
C ALA A 290 -17.32 3.59 18.08
N GLN A 291 -17.73 2.45 17.51
CA GLN A 291 -17.22 1.12 17.93
C GLN A 291 -15.76 0.93 17.52
N VAL A 292 -15.40 1.40 16.33
CA VAL A 292 -14.02 1.33 15.83
C VAL A 292 -13.08 2.20 16.67
N VAL A 293 -13.50 3.42 17.01
CA VAL A 293 -12.78 4.30 17.94
C VAL A 293 -12.66 3.65 19.31
N ALA A 294 -13.74 3.09 19.87
CA ALA A 294 -13.70 2.43 21.16
C ALA A 294 -12.69 1.27 21.19
N ALA A 295 -12.59 0.49 20.11
CA ALA A 295 -11.57 -0.56 19.98
C ALA A 295 -10.14 0.00 19.94
N MET A 296 -9.90 1.10 19.21
CA MET A 296 -8.58 1.73 19.16
C MET A 296 -8.16 2.35 20.50
N ARG A 297 -9.11 2.92 21.26
CA ARG A 297 -8.85 3.49 22.60
C ARG A 297 -8.27 2.46 23.57
N LEU A 298 -8.58 1.18 23.43
CA LEU A 298 -8.03 0.10 24.27
C LEU A 298 -6.51 -0.03 24.16
N LEU A 299 -5.91 0.50 23.09
CA LEU A 299 -4.47 0.43 22.84
C LEU A 299 -3.72 1.66 23.35
N LEU A 300 -4.40 2.69 23.90
CA LEU A 300 -3.73 3.91 24.39
C LEU A 300 -2.68 3.64 25.47
N ASP A 301 -2.92 2.65 26.32
CA ASP A 301 -2.02 2.26 27.40
C ASP A 301 -1.06 1.13 27.00
N ASP A 302 -1.13 0.69 25.74
CA ASP A 302 -0.28 -0.37 25.25
C ASP A 302 1.13 0.16 25.00
N THR A 303 2.13 -0.42 25.66
CA THR A 303 3.53 0.01 25.55
C THR A 303 4.09 -0.06 24.14
N ARG A 304 3.54 -0.92 23.26
CA ARG A 304 4.05 -1.12 21.89
C ARG A 304 3.22 -0.40 20.83
N HIS A 305 1.95 -0.11 21.10
CA HIS A 305 1.01 0.42 20.10
C HIS A 305 0.37 1.77 20.46
N GLY A 306 0.45 2.25 21.71
CA GLY A 306 -0.28 3.45 22.11
C GLY A 306 0.17 4.73 21.42
N GLU A 307 1.45 4.83 21.05
CA GLU A 307 1.95 5.92 20.20
C GLU A 307 1.30 5.93 18.80
N LEU A 308 1.01 4.75 18.23
CA LEU A 308 0.30 4.65 16.94
C LEU A 308 -1.19 4.91 17.13
N ALA A 309 -1.78 4.38 18.20
CA ALA A 309 -3.19 4.57 18.52
C ALA A 309 -3.53 6.06 18.72
N VAL A 310 -2.69 6.84 19.40
CA VAL A 310 -2.94 8.28 19.60
C VAL A 310 -2.92 9.05 18.27
N ILE A 311 -2.08 8.65 17.31
CA ILE A 311 -2.04 9.26 15.97
C ILE A 311 -3.36 8.99 15.23
N ASP A 312 -3.85 7.75 15.24
CA ASP A 312 -5.11 7.39 14.60
C ASP A 312 -6.30 8.11 15.26
N LEU A 313 -6.34 8.15 16.59
CA LEU A 313 -7.38 8.86 17.35
C LEU A 313 -7.36 10.37 17.06
N ALA A 314 -6.20 11.00 16.88
CA ALA A 314 -6.10 12.39 16.45
C ALA A 314 -6.71 12.60 15.05
N ARG A 315 -6.40 11.69 14.10
CA ARG A 315 -6.94 11.73 12.73
C ARG A 315 -8.45 11.57 12.71
N TRP A 316 -8.98 10.73 13.59
CA TRP A 316 -10.41 10.47 13.75
C TRP A 316 -11.15 11.51 14.60
N LYS A 317 -10.42 12.52 15.09
CA LYS A 317 -10.93 13.61 15.93
C LYS A 317 -11.58 13.12 17.23
N ASP A 318 -10.98 12.10 17.83
CA ASP A 318 -11.49 11.50 19.05
C ASP A 318 -11.10 12.29 20.33
N TRP A 319 -11.75 13.42 20.57
CA TRP A 319 -11.41 14.31 21.69
C TRP A 319 -11.90 13.83 23.05
N ASP A 320 -12.78 12.82 23.08
CA ASP A 320 -13.14 12.11 24.31
C ASP A 320 -11.94 11.43 24.97
N SER A 321 -10.92 11.06 24.18
CA SER A 321 -9.69 10.46 24.70
C SER A 321 -8.76 11.48 25.37
N LEU A 322 -8.99 12.78 25.23
CA LEU A 322 -8.11 13.84 25.74
C LEU A 322 -7.74 13.69 27.24
N PRO A 323 -8.68 13.40 28.16
CA PRO A 323 -8.34 13.19 29.57
C PRO A 323 -7.39 12.01 29.78
N ARG A 324 -7.62 10.89 29.08
CA ARG A 324 -6.77 9.70 29.19
C ARG A 324 -5.38 9.97 28.62
N VAL A 325 -5.33 10.56 27.43
CA VAL A 325 -4.08 10.92 26.73
C VAL A 325 -3.23 11.83 27.61
N ILE A 326 -3.80 12.86 28.24
CA ILE A 326 -3.06 13.73 29.16
C ILE A 326 -2.56 12.97 30.40
N ALA A 327 -3.36 12.05 30.94
CA ALA A 327 -3.03 11.31 32.16
C ALA A 327 -1.80 10.39 32.00
N VAL A 328 -1.56 9.88 30.79
CA VAL A 328 -0.43 8.98 30.48
C VAL A 328 0.82 9.71 29.99
N TYR A 329 0.82 11.05 29.97
CA TYR A 329 2.00 11.82 29.55
C TYR A 329 3.22 11.51 30.42
N GLY A 330 4.34 11.16 29.79
CA GLY A 330 5.59 10.83 30.48
C GLY A 330 5.63 9.43 31.10
N GLN A 331 4.58 8.62 30.91
CA GLN A 331 4.53 7.21 31.30
C GLN A 331 4.51 6.35 30.03
N PRO A 332 4.96 5.08 30.08
CA PRO A 332 4.80 4.17 28.95
C PRO A 332 3.36 4.15 28.42
N PRO A 333 3.13 4.29 27.10
CA PRO A 333 4.10 4.32 25.97
C PRO A 333 4.68 5.71 25.60
N PHE A 334 4.40 6.76 26.37
CA PHE A 334 4.74 8.16 26.07
C PHE A 334 5.83 8.73 27.01
N GLU A 335 6.75 7.89 27.49
CA GLU A 335 7.90 8.26 28.30
C GLU A 335 9.07 8.80 27.47
N THR A 336 9.20 8.31 26.23
CA THR A 336 10.26 8.73 25.30
C THR A 336 9.99 10.14 24.77
N ARG A 337 11.04 10.82 24.30
CA ARG A 337 10.88 12.15 23.67
C ARG A 337 9.91 12.09 22.48
N GLU A 338 10.04 11.07 21.63
CA GLU A 338 9.17 10.89 20.47
C GLU A 338 7.71 10.65 20.87
N GLY A 339 7.47 9.78 21.87
CA GLY A 339 6.15 9.53 22.40
C GLY A 339 5.50 10.77 22.99
N LYS A 340 6.24 11.54 23.80
CA LYS A 340 5.78 12.84 24.32
C LYS A 340 5.41 13.79 23.18
N GLU A 341 6.24 13.89 22.14
CA GLU A 341 5.97 14.75 20.97
C GLU A 341 4.67 14.34 20.25
N LYS A 342 4.43 13.05 19.99
CA LYS A 342 3.19 12.54 19.37
C LYS A 342 1.95 12.84 20.22
N LEU A 343 2.05 12.67 21.54
CA LEU A 343 0.97 13.02 22.47
C LEU A 343 0.68 14.52 22.45
N VAL A 344 1.71 15.37 22.50
CA VAL A 344 1.53 16.83 22.40
C VAL A 344 0.91 17.22 21.05
N GLN A 345 1.28 16.56 19.96
CA GLN A 345 0.65 16.77 18.65
C GLN A 345 -0.87 16.47 18.70
N PHE A 346 -1.29 15.38 19.34
CA PHE A 346 -2.72 15.10 19.56
C PHE A 346 -3.41 16.28 20.28
N VAL A 347 -2.82 16.78 21.37
CA VAL A 347 -3.43 17.86 22.16
C VAL A 347 -3.47 19.19 21.39
N LEU A 348 -2.46 19.48 20.57
CA LEU A 348 -2.43 20.67 19.70
C LEU A 348 -3.51 20.61 18.62
N VAL A 349 -3.68 19.45 17.97
CA VAL A 349 -4.76 19.24 16.99
C VAL A 349 -6.12 19.35 17.65
N ALA A 350 -6.30 18.72 18.82
CA ALA A 350 -7.52 18.81 19.61
C ALA A 350 -7.83 20.27 19.98
N GLN A 351 -6.86 21.03 20.50
CA GLN A 351 -7.03 22.45 20.84
C GLN A 351 -7.52 23.27 19.65
N LYS A 352 -6.94 23.05 18.46
CA LYS A 352 -7.31 23.75 17.23
C LYS A 352 -8.76 23.44 16.83
N ASP A 353 -9.13 22.17 16.81
CA ASP A 353 -10.47 21.72 16.41
C ASP A 353 -11.54 22.13 17.44
N LEU A 354 -11.27 21.94 18.73
CA LEU A 354 -12.17 22.34 19.83
C LEU A 354 -12.38 23.87 19.93
N SER A 355 -11.37 24.66 19.55
CA SER A 355 -11.53 26.12 19.44
C SER A 355 -12.52 26.52 18.35
N ALA A 356 -12.67 25.71 17.29
CA ALA A 356 -13.61 25.95 16.22
C ALA A 356 -15.04 25.48 16.56
N THR A 357 -15.17 24.44 17.40
CA THR A 357 -16.48 23.87 17.80
C THR A 357 -17.04 24.43 19.11
N ALA A 358 -16.29 25.28 19.82
CA ALA A 358 -16.66 25.90 21.09
C ALA A 358 -16.95 24.92 22.27
N ASP A 359 -16.29 23.76 22.28
CA ASP A 359 -16.32 22.81 23.41
C ASP A 359 -15.39 23.27 24.54
N GLU A 360 -15.91 24.20 25.36
CA GLU A 360 -15.13 24.92 26.35
C GLU A 360 -14.49 24.03 27.45
N PRO A 361 -15.16 23.01 28.01
CA PRO A 361 -14.54 22.12 29.01
C PRO A 361 -13.27 21.42 28.51
N ARG A 362 -13.33 20.75 27.35
CA ARG A 362 -12.17 20.06 26.78
C ARG A 362 -11.10 21.04 26.29
N LEU A 363 -11.52 22.17 25.72
CA LEU A 363 -10.60 23.22 25.28
C LEU A 363 -9.79 23.80 26.42
N ARG A 364 -10.40 24.05 27.59
CA ARG A 364 -9.67 24.48 28.80
C ARG A 364 -8.64 23.45 29.22
N GLN A 365 -9.01 22.17 29.24
CA GLN A 365 -8.09 21.08 29.60
C GLN A 365 -6.86 21.03 28.67
N ALA A 366 -7.08 21.07 27.35
CA ALA A 366 -6.00 21.12 26.36
C ALA A 366 -5.09 22.34 26.56
N ARG A 367 -5.69 23.54 26.75
CA ARG A 367 -4.95 24.80 26.98
C ARG A 367 -4.10 24.74 28.25
N SER A 368 -4.66 24.29 29.36
CA SER A 368 -3.96 24.17 30.64
C SER A 368 -2.78 23.20 30.54
N PHE A 369 -2.97 22.05 29.88
CA PHE A 369 -1.90 21.08 29.65
C PHE A 369 -0.75 21.67 28.82
N LEU A 370 -1.07 22.29 27.68
CA LEU A 370 -0.05 22.89 26.81
C LEU A 370 0.67 24.07 27.49
N GLN A 371 -0.05 24.90 28.24
CA GLN A 371 0.56 26.01 28.99
C GLN A 371 1.56 25.52 30.04
N ARG A 372 1.21 24.43 30.74
CA ARG A 372 2.11 23.76 31.68
C ARG A 372 3.35 23.22 30.97
N LEU A 373 3.18 22.46 29.89
CA LEU A 373 4.32 21.90 29.15
C LEU A 373 5.21 22.94 28.49
N ARG A 374 4.68 24.09 28.05
CA ARG A 374 5.51 25.20 27.55
C ARG A 374 6.45 25.77 28.62
N ARG A 375 6.16 25.57 29.91
CA ARG A 375 7.03 25.97 31.03
C ARG A 375 7.97 24.84 31.43
N GLU A 376 7.45 23.61 31.53
CA GLU A 376 8.18 22.44 32.03
C GLU A 376 9.08 21.79 30.97
N GLU A 377 8.60 21.63 29.74
CA GLU A 377 9.28 20.93 28.64
C GLU A 377 9.14 21.72 27.30
N PRO A 378 9.68 22.95 27.22
CA PRO A 378 9.47 23.82 26.07
C PRO A 378 9.99 23.26 24.74
N ASP A 379 11.04 22.42 24.78
CA ASP A 379 11.59 21.77 23.59
C ASP A 379 10.64 20.76 22.94
N VAL A 380 9.93 19.97 23.76
CA VAL A 380 8.94 18.99 23.29
C VAL A 380 7.79 19.71 22.59
N VAL A 381 7.29 20.79 23.20
CA VAL A 381 6.19 21.58 22.62
C VAL A 381 6.63 22.25 21.31
N ARG A 382 7.82 22.86 21.26
CA ARG A 382 8.35 23.47 20.02
C ARG A 382 8.50 22.47 18.89
N ALA A 383 8.98 21.25 19.18
CA ALA A 383 9.11 20.19 18.20
C ALA A 383 7.74 19.76 17.63
N ALA A 384 6.76 19.55 18.51
CA ALA A 384 5.38 19.23 18.11
C ALA A 384 4.71 20.36 17.31
N GLU A 385 4.89 21.63 17.69
CA GLU A 385 4.36 22.78 16.96
C GLU A 385 4.98 22.93 15.56
N LYS A 386 6.30 22.67 15.43
CA LYS A 386 7.01 22.71 14.15
C LYS A 386 6.47 21.66 13.16
N TRP A 387 6.04 20.50 13.65
CA TRP A 387 5.41 19.47 12.83
C TRP A 387 4.06 19.92 12.25
N LEU A 388 3.29 20.70 13.01
CA LEU A 388 2.00 21.25 12.56
C LEU A 388 2.10 22.49 11.68
N ALA A 389 3.27 23.16 11.65
CA ALA A 389 3.46 24.34 10.83
C ALA A 389 3.37 23.98 9.34
N PRO A 390 2.66 24.78 8.51
CA PRO A 390 2.63 24.57 7.07
C PRO A 390 4.05 24.59 6.52
N ALA A 391 4.40 23.59 5.70
CA ALA A 391 5.72 23.46 5.11
C ALA A 391 6.03 24.69 4.24
N ARG A 392 6.74 25.68 4.78
CA ARG A 392 7.33 26.75 3.97
C ARG A 392 8.53 26.16 3.25
N GLY A 393 8.43 26.02 1.93
CA GLY A 393 9.58 25.93 1.03
C GLY A 393 10.57 24.80 1.28
N ARG A 394 10.12 23.58 1.59
CA ARG A 394 10.96 22.40 1.34
C ARG A 394 10.67 21.94 -0.08
N SER A 395 11.64 22.10 -0.97
CA SER A 395 11.74 21.20 -2.11
C SER A 395 11.69 19.78 -1.56
N THR A 396 10.81 18.97 -2.13
CA THR A 396 10.81 17.52 -1.95
C THR A 396 12.25 17.05 -2.10
N PRO A 397 12.84 16.33 -1.13
CA PRO A 397 14.07 15.62 -1.42
C PRO A 397 13.75 14.72 -2.61
N ALA A 398 14.44 14.92 -3.73
CA ALA A 398 14.43 13.96 -4.81
C ALA A 398 14.69 12.59 -4.19
N GLN A 399 13.83 11.62 -4.49
CA GLN A 399 14.05 10.24 -4.11
C GLN A 399 15.48 9.88 -4.55
N PRO A 400 16.33 9.34 -3.67
CA PRO A 400 17.60 8.79 -4.12
C PRO A 400 17.28 7.66 -5.12
N PRO A 401 18.04 7.53 -6.23
CA PRO A 401 17.86 6.45 -7.18
C PRO A 401 17.99 5.09 -6.45
N LEU A 402 17.05 4.19 -6.74
CA LEU A 402 17.07 2.81 -6.30
C LEU A 402 18.16 2.06 -7.06
N GLU A 403 19.38 2.08 -6.52
CA GLU A 403 20.43 1.13 -6.89
C GLU A 403 20.63 0.13 -5.75
N GLY A 404 20.61 -1.17 -6.06
CA GLY A 404 21.06 -2.21 -5.13
C GLY A 404 20.36 -3.55 -5.30
N ASN A 405 20.85 -4.33 -6.26
CA ASN A 405 20.56 -5.76 -6.47
C ASN A 405 20.47 -6.56 -5.17
N LEU A 406 19.42 -7.35 -5.03
CA LEU A 406 19.40 -8.54 -4.20
C LEU A 406 19.43 -9.75 -5.13
N ASP A 407 20.63 -10.17 -5.49
CA ASP A 407 20.88 -11.53 -5.92
C ASP A 407 22.12 -12.07 -5.19
N ASP A 408 21.97 -13.31 -4.77
CA ASP A 408 23.00 -14.29 -4.42
C ASP A 408 23.51 -14.36 -2.96
N GLN A 409 22.73 -15.06 -2.12
CA GLN A 409 23.31 -15.96 -1.11
C GLN A 409 22.57 -17.30 -1.11
N SER A 410 22.84 -18.14 -2.10
CA SER A 410 22.59 -19.58 -1.98
C SER A 410 23.60 -20.41 -2.78
N ALA A 411 24.79 -20.61 -2.22
CA ALA A 411 25.64 -21.73 -2.61
C ALA A 411 26.57 -22.14 -1.46
N SER A 412 26.06 -23.02 -0.60
CA SER A 412 26.87 -23.85 0.27
C SER A 412 27.73 -24.81 -0.56
N SER A 413 29.05 -24.64 -0.55
CA SER A 413 30.02 -25.60 -1.10
C SER A 413 30.04 -26.90 -0.28
N PRO A 414 30.11 -28.08 -0.92
CA PRO A 414 30.41 -29.34 -0.24
C PRO A 414 31.94 -29.50 -0.10
N GLY A 415 32.36 -29.98 1.06
CA GLY A 415 33.78 -30.24 1.35
C GLY A 415 34.36 -31.43 0.59
N ARG A 416 35.69 -31.43 0.47
CA ARG A 416 36.56 -32.61 0.44
C ARG A 416 37.98 -32.19 0.86
N HIS A 417 38.38 -32.63 2.05
CA HIS A 417 39.79 -32.87 2.35
C HIS A 417 40.17 -34.26 1.78
N PRO A 418 41.45 -34.52 1.49
CA PRO A 418 41.96 -35.89 1.51
C PRO A 418 41.94 -36.45 2.94
#